data_AF-X1J8Z2-F1
#
_entry.id   AF-X1J8Z2-F1
#
_cell.length_a   1.000
_cell.length_b   1.000
_cell.length_c   1.000
_cell.angle_alpha   90.00
_cell.angle_beta   90.00
_cell.angle_gamma   90.00
#
_symmetry.space_group_name_H-M   'P 1'
#
loop_
_entity.id
_entity.type
_entity.pdbx_description
1 polymer ?
#
loop_
_entity_poly.entity_id
_entity_poly.type
_entity_poly.pdbx_seq_one_letter_code
_entity_poly.pdbx_strand_id
1 'polypeptide(L)'
;MIIEEFVSAWLFLAIFEVAMFLSIAKRKSDLEFLGKDKAIEHKKIYDQYSGRLLDQFHILIAGSLFMTYSLYLIIIFNLDEPGIATVYEYISIFTIPISLYIIMRYMYLTSAKPKIARNPEKAFFDKGIIIAGFTLFIILFFSFYFDKIVEMLNL
;
A
#
# COMPACT_ATOMS: atom_id res chain seq x y z
N MET A 1 -21.88 -23.01 6.13
CA MET A 1 -21.14 -21.74 5.92
C MET A 1 -20.58 -21.38 7.29
N ILE A 2 -19.27 -21.56 7.52
CA ILE A 2 -18.71 -21.68 8.89
C ILE A 2 -18.17 -20.35 9.45
N ILE A 3 -18.41 -19.22 8.78
CA ILE A 3 -18.05 -17.90 9.32
C ILE A 3 -19.15 -16.91 8.91
N GLU A 4 -19.96 -16.46 9.87
CA GLU A 4 -20.99 -15.41 9.69
C GLU A 4 -20.38 -14.02 9.82
N GLU A 5 -19.24 -13.76 9.19
CA GLU A 5 -18.66 -12.42 9.11
C GLU A 5 -18.71 -11.90 7.67
N PHE A 6 -19.34 -10.75 7.50
CA PHE A 6 -19.33 -10.04 6.24
C PHE A 6 -17.92 -9.50 5.98
N VAL A 7 -17.43 -9.71 4.77
CA VAL A 7 -16.17 -9.10 4.32
C VAL A 7 -16.31 -7.58 4.42
N SER A 8 -15.45 -6.94 5.21
CA SER A 8 -15.43 -5.49 5.35
C SER A 8 -15.25 -4.82 4.00
N ALA A 9 -16.07 -3.80 3.70
CA ALA A 9 -15.94 -3.00 2.49
C ALA A 9 -14.53 -2.38 2.34
N TRP A 10 -13.90 -2.05 3.47
CA TRP A 10 -12.52 -1.57 3.53
C TRP A 10 -11.52 -2.59 2.99
N LEU A 11 -11.71 -3.88 3.30
CA LEU A 11 -10.82 -4.94 2.82
C LEU A 11 -10.93 -5.10 1.30
N PHE A 12 -12.15 -5.07 0.76
CA PHE A 12 -12.37 -5.15 -0.69
C PHE A 12 -11.69 -3.97 -1.41
N LEU A 13 -11.90 -2.75 -0.91
CA LEU A 13 -11.30 -1.54 -1.49
C LEU A 13 -9.78 -1.60 -1.43
N ALA A 14 -9.19 -1.93 -0.28
CA ALA A 14 -7.75 -1.99 -0.11
C ALA A 14 -7.09 -3.04 -1.03
N ILE A 15 -7.68 -4.24 -1.14
CA ILE A 15 -7.16 -5.29 -2.04
C ILE A 15 -7.22 -4.82 -3.49
N PHE A 16 -8.34 -4.21 -3.91
CA PHE A 16 -8.48 -3.69 -5.26
C PHE A 16 -7.45 -2.60 -5.57
N GLU A 17 -7.24 -1.64 -4.67
CA GLU A 17 -6.28 -0.55 -4.84
C GLU A 17 -4.84 -1.07 -4.91
N VAL A 18 -4.44 -1.99 -4.02
CA VAL A 18 -3.11 -2.62 -4.05
C VAL A 18 -2.91 -3.41 -5.34
N ALA A 19 -3.91 -4.18 -5.78
CA ALA A 19 -3.83 -4.93 -7.02
C ALA A 19 -3.66 -3.99 -8.22
N MET A 20 -4.42 -2.89 -8.28
CA MET A 20 -4.30 -1.87 -9.32
C MET A 20 -2.95 -1.18 -9.30
N PHE A 21 -2.46 -0.76 -8.13
CA PHE A 21 -1.15 -0.14 -7.93
C PHE A 21 -0.01 -1.02 -8.48
N LEU A 22 0.03 -2.30 -8.09
CA LEU A 22 1.04 -3.24 -8.57
C LEU A 22 0.89 -3.56 -10.07
N SER A 23 -0.34 -3.69 -10.55
CA SER A 23 -0.64 -4.00 -11.95
C SER A 23 -0.23 -2.86 -12.90
N ILE A 24 -0.44 -1.61 -12.50
CA ILE A 24 0.00 -0.43 -13.26
C ILE A 24 1.54 -0.34 -13.27
N ALA A 25 2.19 -0.54 -12.11
CA ALA A 25 3.64 -0.56 -12.03
C ALA A 25 4.27 -1.58 -12.99
N LYS A 26 3.72 -2.80 -13.04
CA LYS A 26 4.17 -3.84 -13.98
C LYS A 26 3.98 -3.43 -15.45
N ARG A 27 2.81 -2.92 -15.82
CA ARG A 27 2.55 -2.47 -17.20
C ARG A 27 3.48 -1.35 -17.63
N LYS A 28 3.75 -0.40 -16.72
CA LYS A 28 4.69 0.69 -16.97
C LYS A 28 6.08 0.14 -17.27
N SER A 29 6.58 -0.75 -16.44
CA SER A 29 7.91 -1.32 -16.62
C SER A 29 8.04 -2.20 -17.85
N ASP A 30 7.01 -2.98 -18.20
CA ASP A 30 6.98 -3.74 -19.45
C ASP A 30 7.06 -2.81 -20.68
N LEU A 31 6.31 -1.70 -20.67
CA LEU A 31 6.30 -0.71 -21.76
C LEU A 31 7.65 0.01 -21.90
N GLU A 32 8.26 0.41 -20.78
CA GLU A 32 9.59 1.04 -20.74
C GLU A 32 10.71 0.08 -21.18
N PHE A 33 10.61 -1.20 -20.81
CA PHE A 33 11.63 -2.20 -21.13
C PHE A 33 11.58 -2.69 -22.58
N LEU A 34 10.38 -3.04 -23.07
CA LEU A 34 10.22 -3.58 -24.42
C LEU A 34 10.30 -2.49 -25.50
N GLY A 35 9.97 -1.24 -25.13
CA GLY A 35 9.69 -0.19 -26.10
C GLY A 35 8.31 -0.38 -26.74
N LYS A 36 7.73 0.70 -27.28
CA LYS A 36 6.34 0.74 -27.71
C LYS A 36 6.01 -0.33 -28.76
N ASP A 37 6.82 -0.45 -29.80
CA ASP A 37 6.53 -1.35 -30.93
C ASP A 37 6.57 -2.83 -30.53
N LYS A 38 7.62 -3.25 -29.80
CA LYS A 38 7.73 -4.63 -29.32
C LYS A 38 6.71 -4.96 -28.23
N ALA A 39 6.35 -3.99 -27.38
CA ALA A 39 5.31 -4.20 -26.39
C ALA A 39 3.96 -4.54 -27.05
N ILE A 40 3.60 -3.85 -28.14
CA ILE A 40 2.37 -4.11 -28.91
C ILE A 40 2.39 -5.52 -29.52
N GLU A 41 3.54 -5.97 -30.04
CA GLU A 41 3.72 -7.34 -30.54
C GLU A 41 3.52 -8.39 -29.45
N HIS A 42 3.97 -8.12 -28.22
CA HIS A 42 3.75 -8.99 -27.07
C HIS A 42 2.28 -9.02 -26.62
N LYS A 43 1.62 -7.85 -26.50
CA LYS A 43 0.19 -7.72 -26.19
C LYS A 43 -0.39 -6.46 -26.83
N LYS A 44 -1.40 -6.63 -27.70
CA LYS A 44 -2.09 -5.53 -28.39
C LYS A 44 -2.61 -4.42 -27.47
N ILE A 45 -2.95 -4.74 -26.21
CA ILE A 45 -3.43 -3.76 -25.23
C ILE A 45 -2.41 -2.64 -24.94
N TYR A 46 -1.11 -2.86 -25.19
CA TYR A 46 -0.09 -1.83 -24.99
C TYR A 46 -0.21 -0.65 -25.95
N ASP A 47 -0.93 -0.78 -27.07
CA ASP A 47 -1.19 0.33 -28.00
C ASP A 47 -2.02 1.45 -27.36
N GLN A 48 -2.85 1.10 -26.37
CA GLN A 48 -3.71 2.04 -25.65
C GLN A 48 -2.99 2.80 -24.53
N TYR A 49 -1.75 2.42 -24.20
CA TYR A 49 -1.00 3.01 -23.09
C TYR A 49 0.14 3.89 -23.60
N SER A 50 0.36 5.01 -22.90
CA SER A 50 1.60 5.78 -22.95
C SER A 50 2.26 5.78 -21.57
N GLY A 51 3.58 5.96 -21.51
CA GLY A 51 4.29 6.06 -20.23
C GLY A 51 3.69 7.14 -19.33
N ARG A 52 3.39 8.31 -19.90
CA ARG A 52 2.76 9.43 -19.18
C ARG A 52 1.38 9.08 -18.62
N LEU A 53 0.55 8.33 -19.37
CA LEU A 53 -0.76 7.90 -18.90
C LEU A 53 -0.64 6.93 -17.72
N LEU A 54 0.29 5.97 -17.83
CA LEU A 54 0.55 5.01 -16.75
C LEU A 54 1.10 5.70 -15.49
N ASP A 55 1.92 6.74 -15.64
CA ASP A 55 2.36 7.57 -14.52
C ASP A 55 1.19 8.28 -13.81
N GLN A 56 0.27 8.86 -14.58
CA GLN A 56 -0.92 9.51 -14.02
C GLN A 56 -1.81 8.53 -13.28
N PHE A 57 -2.04 7.34 -13.84
CA PHE A 57 -2.81 6.28 -13.17
C PHE A 57 -2.10 5.78 -11.90
N HIS A 58 -0.78 5.67 -11.93
CA HIS A 58 0.00 5.22 -10.77
C HIS A 58 -0.07 6.23 -9.62
N ILE A 59 0.01 7.53 -9.92
CA ILE A 59 -0.16 8.61 -8.93
C ILE A 59 -1.58 8.61 -8.36
N LEU A 60 -2.59 8.48 -9.21
CA LEU A 60 -3.99 8.47 -8.79
C LEU A 60 -4.29 7.32 -7.83
N ILE A 61 -3.89 6.10 -8.18
CA ILE A 61 -4.16 4.93 -7.33
C ILE A 61 -3.31 4.93 -6.06
N ALA A 62 -2.07 5.45 -6.12
CA ALA A 62 -1.21 5.63 -4.94
C ALA A 62 -1.83 6.60 -3.92
N GLY A 63 -2.38 7.73 -4.41
CA GLY A 63 -3.09 8.69 -3.57
C GLY A 63 -4.36 8.09 -2.96
N SER A 64 -5.15 7.36 -3.76
CA SER A 64 -6.35 6.65 -3.28
C SER A 64 -6.00 5.65 -2.17
N LEU A 65 -4.99 4.80 -2.40
CA LEU A 65 -4.52 3.81 -1.43
C LEU A 65 -4.05 4.46 -0.11
N PHE A 66 -3.29 5.54 -0.21
CA PHE A 66 -2.85 6.30 0.96
C PHE A 66 -4.04 6.88 1.73
N MET A 67 -4.99 7.52 1.05
CA MET A 67 -6.17 8.09 1.68
C MET A 67 -7.06 7.01 2.32
N THR A 68 -7.30 5.90 1.63
CA THR A 68 -8.06 4.76 2.17
C THR A 68 -7.43 4.24 3.46
N TYR A 69 -6.10 4.07 3.49
CA TYR A 69 -5.38 3.66 4.69
C TYR A 69 -5.53 4.67 5.83
N SER A 70 -5.31 5.97 5.56
CA SER A 70 -5.40 7.01 6.57
C SER A 70 -6.80 7.13 7.16
N LEU A 71 -7.83 7.12 6.32
CA LEU A 71 -9.22 7.21 6.75
C LEU A 71 -9.64 5.99 7.55
N TYR A 72 -9.28 4.78 7.08
CA TYR A 72 -9.55 3.55 7.83
C TYR A 72 -8.97 3.62 9.25
N LEU A 73 -7.72 4.08 9.38
CA LEU A 73 -7.04 4.15 10.66
C LEU A 73 -7.65 5.19 11.61
N ILE A 74 -8.03 6.36 11.09
CA ILE A 74 -8.68 7.41 11.89
C ILE A 74 -10.04 6.92 12.39
N ILE A 75 -10.83 6.28 11.53
CA ILE A 75 -12.18 5.80 11.86
C ILE A 75 -12.14 4.62 12.83
N ILE A 76 -11.26 3.63 12.61
CA ILE A 76 -11.25 2.42 13.44
C ILE A 76 -10.87 2.70 14.90
N PHE A 77 -10.04 3.71 15.14
CA PHE A 77 -9.59 4.13 16.47
C PHE A 77 -10.27 5.41 16.96
N ASN A 78 -11.25 5.97 16.23
CA ASN A 78 -11.93 7.23 16.54
C ASN A 78 -10.95 8.37 16.91
N LEU A 79 -9.87 8.51 16.13
CA LEU A 79 -8.77 9.44 16.43
C LEU A 79 -9.17 10.92 16.30
N ASP A 80 -10.34 11.19 15.72
CA ASP A 80 -10.95 12.52 15.59
C ASP A 80 -11.68 12.98 16.86
N GLU A 81 -12.00 12.07 17.79
CA GLU A 81 -12.69 12.38 19.04
C GLU A 81 -11.72 12.41 20.24
N PRO A 82 -11.50 13.59 20.88
CA PRO A 82 -10.57 13.69 21.99
C PRO A 82 -11.01 12.87 23.20
N GLY A 83 -10.10 12.03 23.72
CA GLY A 83 -10.32 11.26 24.96
C GLY A 83 -11.00 9.91 24.77
N ILE A 84 -11.30 9.49 23.54
CA ILE A 84 -11.80 8.14 23.24
C ILE A 84 -10.65 7.16 23.01
N ALA A 85 -9.71 7.52 22.13
CA ALA A 85 -8.59 6.65 21.81
C ALA A 85 -7.59 6.54 22.97
N THR A 86 -7.09 5.32 23.21
CA THR A 86 -5.99 5.10 24.15
C THR A 86 -4.69 5.69 23.59
N VAL A 87 -3.70 5.87 24.46
CA VAL A 87 -2.35 6.32 24.03
C VAL A 87 -1.76 5.39 22.98
N TYR A 88 -2.03 4.09 23.08
CA TYR A 88 -1.49 3.07 22.18
C TYR A 88 -2.17 3.07 20.81
N GLU A 89 -3.47 3.33 20.77
CA GLU A 89 -4.22 3.54 19.53
C GLU A 89 -3.79 4.84 18.85
N TYR A 90 -3.56 5.92 19.62
CA TYR A 90 -3.11 7.20 19.07
C TYR A 90 -1.72 7.13 18.40
N ILE A 91 -0.82 6.29 18.91
CA ILE A 91 0.50 6.05 18.29
C ILE A 91 0.39 5.52 16.85
N SER A 92 -0.74 4.90 16.50
CA SER A 92 -0.98 4.42 15.13
C SER A 92 -0.90 5.55 14.10
N ILE A 93 -1.13 6.82 14.47
CA ILE A 93 -1.03 7.96 13.56
C ILE A 93 0.34 8.08 12.89
N PHE A 94 1.42 7.62 13.54
CA PHE A 94 2.77 7.60 12.96
C PHE A 94 2.91 6.63 11.79
N THR A 95 2.01 5.65 11.67
CA THR A 95 2.01 4.73 10.52
C THR A 95 1.55 5.40 9.23
N ILE A 96 0.84 6.53 9.29
CA ILE A 96 0.40 7.31 8.13
C ILE A 96 1.60 7.84 7.32
N PRO A 97 2.53 8.64 7.90
CA PRO A 97 3.71 9.07 7.15
C PRO A 97 4.63 7.91 6.74
N ILE A 98 4.65 6.81 7.51
CA ILE A 98 5.44 5.60 7.16
C ILE A 98 4.83 4.89 5.94
N SER A 99 3.52 4.74 5.88
CA SER A 99 2.84 4.11 4.73
C SER A 99 3.03 4.95 3.46
N LEU A 100 2.93 6.28 3.58
CA LEU A 100 3.25 7.20 2.49
C LEU A 100 4.69 7.02 2.01
N TYR A 101 5.66 6.91 2.94
CA TYR A 101 7.04 6.63 2.60
C TYR A 101 7.18 5.32 1.81
N ILE A 102 6.52 4.23 2.21
CA ILE A 102 6.56 2.94 1.50
C ILE A 102 6.04 3.10 0.07
N ILE A 103 4.90 3.77 -0.11
CA ILE A 103 4.29 4.02 -1.43
C ILE A 103 5.26 4.83 -2.31
N MET A 104 5.76 5.96 -1.80
CA MET A 104 6.72 6.81 -2.52
C MET A 104 8.02 6.06 -2.85
N ARG A 105 8.55 5.28 -1.90
CA ARG A 105 9.77 4.49 -2.07
C ARG A 105 9.58 3.43 -3.14
N TYR A 106 8.45 2.74 -3.15
CA TYR A 106 8.12 1.77 -4.20
C TYR A 106 8.09 2.45 -5.57
N MET A 107 7.32 3.53 -5.71
CA MET A 107 7.21 4.27 -6.97
C MET A 107 8.57 4.79 -7.46
N TYR A 108 9.44 5.25 -6.55
CA TYR A 108 10.81 5.64 -6.85
C TYR A 108 11.63 4.44 -7.38
N LEU A 109 11.60 3.29 -6.69
CA LEU A 109 12.37 2.12 -7.10
C LEU A 109 11.92 1.58 -8.47
N THR A 110 10.61 1.56 -8.74
CA THR A 110 10.08 1.10 -10.03
C THR A 110 10.30 2.08 -11.17
N SER A 111 10.49 3.38 -10.88
CA SER A 111 10.69 4.40 -11.92
C SER A 111 12.16 4.77 -12.16
N ALA A 112 12.98 4.80 -11.10
CA ALA A 112 14.36 5.27 -11.18
C ALA A 112 15.39 4.14 -11.33
N LYS A 113 15.04 2.88 -11.02
CA LYS A 113 15.99 1.74 -11.09
C LYS A 113 15.58 0.73 -12.16
N PRO A 114 16.26 0.70 -13.33
CA PRO A 114 15.91 -0.19 -14.44
C PRO A 114 15.84 -1.68 -14.08
N LYS A 115 16.69 -2.15 -13.17
CA LYS A 115 16.71 -3.55 -12.71
C LYS A 115 15.48 -3.93 -11.88
N ILE A 116 14.92 -2.97 -11.13
CA ILE A 116 13.73 -3.17 -10.30
C ILE A 116 12.47 -2.93 -11.11
N ALA A 117 12.47 -1.96 -12.04
CA ALA A 117 11.40 -1.80 -13.01
C ALA A 117 11.06 -3.16 -13.68
N ARG A 118 12.07 -3.87 -14.18
CA ARG A 118 11.85 -5.18 -14.85
C ARG A 118 11.21 -6.26 -13.97
N ASN A 119 11.34 -6.17 -12.65
CA ASN A 119 10.81 -7.14 -11.69
C ASN A 119 10.32 -6.37 -10.47
N PRO A 120 9.13 -5.74 -10.53
CA PRO A 120 8.64 -4.85 -9.48
C PRO A 120 8.53 -5.54 -8.12
N GLU A 121 8.38 -6.87 -8.08
CA GLU A 121 8.44 -7.68 -6.86
C GLU A 121 9.78 -7.55 -6.10
N LYS A 122 10.87 -7.20 -6.80
CA LYS A 122 12.17 -6.94 -6.16
C LYS A 122 12.18 -5.69 -5.31
N ALA A 123 11.23 -4.77 -5.52
CA ALA A 123 11.10 -3.59 -4.67
C ALA A 123 10.80 -3.99 -3.22
N PHE A 124 10.04 -5.06 -2.97
CA PHE A 124 9.75 -5.54 -1.61
C PHE A 124 11.00 -5.99 -0.84
N PHE A 125 12.10 -6.30 -1.54
CA PHE A 125 13.38 -6.65 -0.92
C PHE A 125 14.30 -5.43 -0.70
N ASP A 126 13.86 -4.21 -1.03
CA ASP A 126 14.60 -2.99 -0.71
C ASP A 126 14.64 -2.81 0.82
N LYS A 127 15.84 -2.55 1.34
CA LYS A 127 16.06 -2.35 2.78
C LYS A 127 15.16 -1.26 3.36
N GLY A 128 14.90 -0.18 2.62
CA GLY A 128 14.03 0.90 3.05
C GLY A 128 12.58 0.45 3.20
N ILE A 129 12.07 -0.32 2.24
CA ILE A 129 10.71 -0.89 2.31
C ILE A 129 10.59 -1.91 3.44
N ILE A 130 11.57 -2.81 3.61
CA ILE A 130 11.55 -3.81 4.69
C ILE A 130 11.55 -3.14 6.06
N ILE A 131 12.46 -2.18 6.29
CA ILE A 131 12.55 -1.48 7.57
C ILE A 131 11.26 -0.73 7.86
N ALA A 132 10.74 0.03 6.88
CA ALA A 132 9.49 0.77 7.06
C ALA A 132 8.29 -0.16 7.30
N GLY A 133 8.20 -1.27 6.54
CA GLY A 133 7.14 -2.26 6.71
C GLY A 133 7.21 -2.97 8.07
N PHE A 134 8.41 -3.28 8.55
CA PHE A 134 8.61 -3.86 9.88
C PHE A 134 8.24 -2.87 10.99
N THR A 135 8.64 -1.60 10.88
CA THR A 135 8.24 -0.55 11.82
C THR A 135 6.72 -0.35 11.84
N LEU A 136 6.09 -0.31 10.66
CA LEU A 136 4.64 -0.22 10.53
C LEU A 136 3.95 -1.41 11.20
N PHE A 137 4.45 -2.63 10.96
CA PHE A 137 3.90 -3.84 11.58
C PHE A 137 3.99 -3.80 13.11
N ILE A 138 5.13 -3.41 13.68
CA ILE A 138 5.30 -3.29 15.13
C ILE A 138 4.30 -2.30 15.71
N ILE A 139 4.16 -1.12 15.11
CA ILE A 139 3.26 -0.08 15.61
C ILE A 139 1.82 -0.59 15.55
N LEU A 140 1.37 -1.15 14.43
CA LEU A 140 0.00 -1.66 14.31
C LEU A 140 -0.26 -2.82 15.24
N PHE A 141 0.68 -3.76 15.38
CA PHE A 141 0.54 -4.88 16.31
C PHE A 141 0.33 -4.37 17.74
N PHE A 142 1.13 -3.38 18.16
CA PHE A 142 0.98 -2.77 19.46
C PHE A 142 -0.37 -2.03 19.60
N SER A 143 -0.74 -1.20 18.64
CA SER A 143 -2.00 -0.45 18.68
C SER A 143 -3.26 -1.34 18.72
N PHE A 144 -3.27 -2.48 18.01
CA PHE A 144 -4.46 -3.35 17.95
C PHE A 144 -4.56 -4.38 19.09
N TYR A 145 -3.44 -4.85 19.62
CA TYR A 145 -3.42 -6.00 20.52
C TYR A 145 -3.01 -5.67 21.94
N PHE A 146 -2.48 -4.49 22.23
CA PHE A 146 -1.96 -4.18 23.56
C PHE A 146 -3.04 -4.29 24.64
N ASP A 147 -4.21 -3.69 24.44
CA ASP A 147 -5.30 -3.75 25.43
C ASP A 147 -5.79 -5.18 25.67
N LYS A 148 -5.90 -5.98 24.59
CA LYS A 148 -6.26 -7.40 24.69
C LYS A 148 -5.21 -8.23 25.45
N ILE A 149 -3.93 -7.90 25.26
CA ILE A 149 -2.83 -8.57 25.96
C ILE A 149 -2.85 -8.23 27.45
N VAL A 150 -3.08 -6.96 27.80
CA VAL A 150 -3.22 -6.51 29.19
C VAL A 150 -4.40 -7.20 29.87
N GLU A 151 -5.55 -7.23 29.21
CA GLU A 151 -6.76 -7.92 29.71
C GLU A 151 -6.52 -9.43 29.91
N MET A 152 -5.83 -10.10 28.97
CA MET A 152 -5.46 -11.51 29.10
C MET A 152 -4.49 -11.80 30.26
N LEU A 153 -3.63 -10.85 30.60
CA LEU A 153 -2.60 -11.02 31.62
C LEU A 153 -3.11 -10.73 33.05
N ASN A 154 -4.36 -10.31 33.22
CA ASN A 154 -4.97 -9.98 34.53
C ASN A 154 -4.04 -9.13 35.42
N LEU A 155 -3.68 -7.95 34.90
CA LEU A 155 -3.37 -6.77 35.72
C LEU A 155 -4.60 -5.87 35.79
#